data_AF-A0A7G9GMS9-F1
#
_entry.id   AF-A0A7G9GMS9-F1
#
_cell.length_a   1.000
_cell.length_b   1.000
_cell.length_c   1.000
_cell.angle_alpha   90.00
_cell.angle_beta   90.00
_cell.angle_gamma   90.00
#
_symmetry.space_group_name_H-M   'P 1'
#
loop_
_entity.id
_entity.type
_entity.pdbx_description
1 polymer ?
#
loop_
_entity_poly.entity_id
_entity_poly.type
_entity_poly.pdbx_seq_one_letter_code
_entity_poly.pdbx_strand_id
1 'polypeptide(L)'
;MDNIHKNKIYIKDVYRKIILLAMGAHMLYAVICAIIHQIPLTFYNFGSVLFYIVMLLVIKKGYFRLAVSIVHLEVSIFVVISTLYLGWSSGYTLLLIALTSLVYFSPFKNRAVPYVISLCEVLLFFVLKLIMDQNMFGVLNLSHQKVMQGMYLFNACISFGMILYGAIITKISSHIIEKSLSDENESLYEIANYDQLTGL
;
A
#
# COMPACT_ATOMS: atom_id res chain seq x y z
N MET A 1 -2.87 31.46 2.05
CA MET A 1 -2.18 30.66 1.01
C MET A 1 -1.22 29.59 1.56
N ASP A 2 -0.75 29.67 2.81
CA ASP A 2 0.24 28.72 3.38
C ASP A 2 -0.27 27.29 3.66
N ASN A 3 -1.51 27.12 4.11
CA ASN A 3 -2.03 25.81 4.53
C ASN A 3 -2.23 24.83 3.36
N ILE A 4 -2.69 25.30 2.20
CA ILE A 4 -2.88 24.47 1.00
C ILE A 4 -1.54 23.94 0.47
N HIS A 5 -0.50 24.78 0.50
CA HIS A 5 0.84 24.39 0.06
C HIS A 5 1.47 23.36 1.02
N LYS A 6 1.35 23.59 2.34
CA LYS A 6 1.81 22.64 3.37
C LYS A 6 1.14 21.28 3.25
N ASN A 7 -0.18 21.24 3.00
CA ASN A 7 -0.92 20.00 2.88
C ASN A 7 -0.49 19.19 1.63
N LYS A 8 -0.24 19.87 0.50
CA LYS A 8 0.27 19.21 -0.73
C LYS A 8 1.67 18.62 -0.56
N ILE A 9 2.55 19.30 0.19
CA ILE A 9 3.89 18.79 0.53
C ILE A 9 3.76 17.56 1.43
N TYR A 10 2.94 17.64 2.47
CA TYR A 10 2.71 16.53 3.41
C TYR A 10 2.20 15.28 2.69
N ILE A 11 1.17 15.41 1.85
CA ILE A 11 0.61 14.31 1.07
C ILE A 11 1.69 13.65 0.20
N LYS A 12 2.49 14.46 -0.51
CA LYS A 12 3.56 13.94 -1.36
C LYS A 12 4.60 13.17 -0.56
N ASP A 13 4.94 13.64 0.64
CA ASP A 13 5.90 12.98 1.53
C ASP A 13 5.38 11.66 2.08
N VAL A 14 4.09 11.58 2.43
CA VAL A 14 3.44 10.32 2.84
C VAL A 14 3.49 9.29 1.72
N TYR A 15 3.07 9.66 0.50
CA TYR A 15 3.13 8.75 -0.65
C TYR A 15 4.56 8.33 -1.00
N ARG A 16 5.53 9.23 -0.88
CA ARG A 16 6.95 8.90 -1.06
C ARG A 16 7.40 7.85 -0.05
N LYS A 17 7.06 8.00 1.23
CA LYS A 17 7.42 7.05 2.29
C LYS A 17 6.79 5.68 2.04
N ILE A 18 5.52 5.62 1.61
CA ILE A 18 4.84 4.36 1.26
C ILE A 18 5.58 3.65 0.11
N ILE A 19 5.90 4.36 -0.97
CA ILE A 19 6.62 3.80 -2.13
C ILE A 19 8.01 3.31 -1.72
N LEU A 20 8.74 4.05 -0.89
CA LEU A 20 10.06 3.64 -0.40
C LEU A 20 9.97 2.41 0.51
N LEU A 21 8.95 2.34 1.37
CA LEU A 21 8.70 1.17 2.23
C LEU A 21 8.43 -0.08 1.38
N ALA A 22 7.57 0.04 0.37
CA ALA A 22 7.27 -1.06 -0.54
C ALA A 22 8.51 -1.49 -1.34
N MET A 23 9.28 -0.54 -1.87
CA MET A 23 10.57 -0.82 -2.52
C MET A 23 11.53 -1.57 -1.58
N GLY A 24 11.63 -1.13 -0.33
CA GLY A 24 12.43 -1.81 0.70
C GLY A 24 11.94 -3.22 1.02
N ALA A 25 10.61 -3.42 1.08
CA ALA A 25 10.02 -4.74 1.27
C ALA A 25 10.37 -5.68 0.10
N HIS A 26 10.28 -5.22 -1.15
CA HIS A 26 10.69 -6.01 -2.31
C HIS A 26 12.19 -6.32 -2.33
N MET A 27 13.06 -5.38 -1.92
CA MET A 27 14.49 -5.69 -1.75
C MET A 27 14.69 -6.79 -0.70
N LEU A 28 13.97 -6.72 0.42
CA LEU A 28 14.04 -7.74 1.46
C LEU A 28 13.53 -9.10 0.96
N TYR A 29 12.41 -9.13 0.23
CA TYR A 29 11.91 -10.34 -0.43
C TYR A 29 12.90 -10.89 -1.47
N ALA A 30 13.58 -10.03 -2.24
CA ALA A 30 14.61 -10.46 -3.20
C ALA A 30 15.74 -11.21 -2.50
N VAL A 31 16.24 -10.66 -1.39
CA VAL A 31 17.30 -11.28 -0.57
C VAL A 31 16.82 -12.60 0.03
N ILE A 32 15.64 -12.62 0.65
CA ILE A 32 15.06 -13.84 1.24
C ILE A 32 14.91 -14.92 0.16
N CYS A 33 14.31 -14.59 -0.98
CA CYS A 33 14.12 -15.52 -2.10
C CYS A 33 15.45 -16.03 -2.64
N ALA A 34 16.49 -15.19 -2.70
CA ALA A 34 17.82 -15.61 -3.13
C ALA A 34 18.44 -16.63 -2.16
N ILE A 35 18.29 -16.41 -0.84
CA ILE A 35 18.78 -17.33 0.20
C ILE A 35 18.07 -18.68 0.13
N ILE A 36 16.76 -18.69 -0.13
CA ILE A 36 16.00 -19.95 -0.28
C ILE A 36 16.03 -20.53 -1.69
N HIS A 37 16.93 -20.01 -2.55
CA HIS A 37 17.15 -20.45 -3.94
C HIS A 37 15.93 -20.39 -4.86
N GLN A 38 15.01 -19.45 -4.62
CA GLN A 38 13.82 -19.20 -5.44
C GLN A 38 14.09 -18.14 -6.51
N ILE A 39 14.88 -18.53 -7.51
CA ILE A 39 15.40 -17.65 -8.57
C ILE A 39 14.30 -16.85 -9.30
N PRO A 40 13.16 -17.44 -9.73
CA PRO A 40 12.12 -16.68 -10.41
C PRO A 40 11.55 -15.53 -9.57
N LEU A 41 11.34 -15.77 -8.27
CA LEU A 41 10.85 -14.75 -7.34
C LEU A 41 11.92 -13.70 -7.03
N THR A 42 13.19 -14.06 -6.99
CA THR A 42 14.29 -13.09 -6.86
C THR A 42 14.28 -12.10 -8.02
N PHE A 43 14.18 -12.57 -9.27
CA PHE A 43 14.11 -11.70 -10.44
C PHE A 43 12.84 -10.85 -10.47
N TYR A 44 11.69 -11.43 -10.10
CA TYR A 44 10.45 -10.68 -9.95
C TYR A 44 10.64 -9.49 -9.01
N ASN A 45 11.22 -9.72 -7.82
CA ASN A 45 11.41 -8.67 -6.83
C ASN A 45 12.41 -7.59 -7.28
N PHE A 46 13.46 -7.94 -8.01
CA PHE A 46 14.33 -6.92 -8.64
C PHE A 46 13.56 -6.09 -9.67
N GLY A 47 12.68 -6.72 -10.44
CA GLY A 47 11.75 -6.02 -11.34
C GLY A 47 10.83 -5.07 -10.58
N SER A 48 10.26 -5.50 -9.44
CA SER A 48 9.44 -4.66 -8.57
C SER A 48 10.22 -3.45 -8.04
N VAL A 49 11.49 -3.61 -7.65
CA VAL A 49 12.32 -2.47 -7.23
C VAL A 49 12.42 -1.41 -8.33
N LEU A 50 12.66 -1.82 -9.58
CA LEU A 50 12.66 -0.90 -10.73
C LEU A 50 11.29 -0.24 -10.92
N PHE A 51 10.21 -1.01 -10.78
CA PHE A 51 8.85 -0.48 -10.81
C PHE A 51 8.62 0.61 -9.75
N TYR A 52 9.07 0.42 -8.51
CA TYR A 52 8.92 1.43 -7.45
C TYR A 52 9.78 2.67 -7.70
N ILE A 53 10.96 2.54 -8.35
CA ILE A 53 11.74 3.70 -8.83
C ILE A 53 10.91 4.52 -9.83
N VAL A 54 10.21 3.87 -10.77
CA VAL A 54 9.30 4.56 -11.70
C VAL A 54 8.15 5.23 -10.95
N MET A 55 7.58 4.57 -9.93
CA MET A 55 6.51 5.16 -9.11
C MET A 55 6.95 6.43 -8.37
N LEU A 56 8.21 6.53 -7.93
CA LEU A 56 8.77 7.77 -7.37
C LEU A 56 8.71 8.94 -8.36
N LEU A 57 8.92 8.68 -9.66
CA LEU A 57 8.80 9.69 -10.72
C LEU A 57 7.34 10.08 -10.96
N VAL A 58 6.42 9.12 -10.91
CA VAL A 58 4.97 9.34 -11.08
C VAL A 58 4.41 10.24 -9.98
N ILE A 59 4.76 9.99 -8.71
CA ILE A 59 4.33 10.86 -7.60
C ILE A 59 5.02 12.22 -7.61
N LYS A 60 6.23 12.33 -8.17
CA LYS A 60 6.91 13.62 -8.36
C LYS A 60 6.09 14.54 -9.28
N LYS A 61 5.43 13.97 -10.29
CA LYS A 61 4.50 14.66 -11.21
C LYS A 61 3.09 14.87 -10.62
N GLY A 62 2.81 14.39 -9.40
CA GLY A 62 1.53 14.60 -8.70
C GLY A 62 0.42 13.60 -9.06
N TYR A 63 0.73 12.52 -9.79
CA TYR A 63 -0.24 11.49 -10.18
C TYR A 63 -0.47 10.45 -9.06
N PHE A 64 -0.86 10.89 -7.86
CA PHE A 64 -0.99 10.03 -6.68
C PHE A 64 -2.01 8.89 -6.84
N ARG A 65 -3.22 9.21 -7.34
CA ARG A 65 -4.29 8.20 -7.54
C ARG A 65 -3.87 7.07 -8.49
N LEU A 66 -3.16 7.43 -9.56
CA LEU A 66 -2.63 6.47 -10.51
C LEU A 66 -1.56 5.60 -9.85
N ALA A 67 -0.59 6.22 -9.17
CA ALA A 67 0.48 5.51 -8.48
C ALA A 67 -0.08 4.48 -7.49
N VAL A 68 -1.05 4.86 -6.66
CA VAL A 68 -1.65 3.93 -5.70
C VAL A 68 -2.39 2.79 -6.39
N SER A 69 -3.20 3.08 -7.40
CA SER A 69 -3.94 2.03 -8.12
C SER A 69 -3.00 0.99 -8.74
N ILE A 70 -1.89 1.44 -9.34
CA ILE A 70 -0.90 0.54 -9.94
C ILE A 70 -0.11 -0.21 -8.88
N VAL A 71 0.21 0.41 -7.73
CA VAL A 71 0.86 -0.27 -6.60
C VAL A 71 -0.03 -1.38 -6.04
N HIS A 72 -1.33 -1.14 -5.85
CA HIS A 72 -2.27 -2.19 -5.43
C HIS A 72 -2.31 -3.37 -6.41
N LEU A 73 -2.31 -3.08 -7.71
CA LEU A 73 -2.24 -4.10 -8.75
C LEU A 73 -0.94 -4.90 -8.70
N GLU A 74 0.20 -4.21 -8.56
CA GLU A 74 1.53 -4.85 -8.50
C GLU A 74 1.66 -5.76 -7.29
N VAL A 75 1.25 -5.30 -6.09
CA VAL A 75 1.26 -6.13 -4.88
C VAL A 75 0.32 -7.31 -5.01
N SER A 76 -0.85 -7.14 -5.64
CA SER A 76 -1.79 -8.24 -5.90
C SER A 76 -1.17 -9.31 -6.81
N ILE A 77 -0.50 -8.89 -7.89
CA ILE A 77 0.21 -9.80 -8.80
C ILE A 77 1.36 -10.51 -8.07
N PHE A 78 2.12 -9.77 -7.25
CA PHE A 78 3.19 -10.33 -6.44
C PHE A 78 2.69 -11.42 -5.49
N VAL A 79 1.56 -11.18 -4.81
CA VAL A 79 0.95 -12.18 -3.93
C VAL A 79 0.52 -13.41 -4.71
N VAL A 80 -0.13 -13.23 -5.87
CA VAL A 80 -0.54 -14.35 -6.73
C VAL A 80 0.65 -15.20 -7.11
N ILE A 81 1.68 -14.59 -7.72
CA ILE A 81 2.86 -15.31 -8.19
C ILE A 81 3.56 -16.01 -7.01
N SER A 82 3.78 -15.30 -5.91
CA SER A 82 4.46 -15.87 -4.73
C SER A 82 3.68 -17.03 -4.11
N THR A 83 2.34 -16.92 -4.05
CA THR A 83 1.48 -17.99 -3.52
C THR A 83 1.47 -19.20 -4.45
N LEU A 84 1.47 -19.01 -5.77
CA LEU A 84 1.55 -20.11 -6.73
C LEU A 84 2.90 -20.84 -6.66
N TYR A 85 4.00 -20.12 -6.45
CA TYR A 85 5.34 -20.71 -6.38
C TYR A 85 5.63 -21.39 -5.03
N LEU A 86 5.29 -20.73 -3.92
CA LEU A 86 5.67 -21.16 -2.56
C LEU A 86 4.54 -21.86 -1.80
N GLY A 87 3.34 -21.85 -2.36
CA GLY A 87 2.15 -22.44 -1.76
C GLY A 87 1.50 -21.56 -0.69
N TRP A 88 0.26 -21.91 -0.35
CA TRP A 88 -0.57 -21.19 0.63
C TRP A 88 0.11 -21.02 2.00
N SER A 89 0.80 -22.05 2.47
CA SER A 89 1.42 -22.11 3.81
C SER A 89 2.52 -21.07 4.03
N SER A 90 3.03 -20.44 2.97
CA SER A 90 4.01 -19.36 3.06
C SER A 90 3.41 -18.03 3.53
N GLY A 91 2.07 -17.88 3.53
CA GLY A 91 1.38 -16.74 4.13
C GLY A 91 1.40 -15.44 3.32
N TYR A 92 1.79 -15.45 2.03
CA TYR A 92 1.75 -14.23 1.19
C TYR A 92 0.35 -13.65 1.05
N THR A 93 -0.69 -14.48 1.13
CA THR A 93 -2.09 -14.03 1.05
C THR A 93 -2.51 -13.12 2.22
N LEU A 94 -1.76 -13.11 3.33
CA LEU A 94 -1.96 -12.15 4.41
C LEU A 94 -1.72 -10.70 3.95
N LEU A 95 -0.85 -10.51 2.96
CA LEU A 95 -0.58 -9.19 2.38
C LEU A 95 -1.81 -8.64 1.65
N LEU A 96 -2.67 -9.48 1.06
CA LEU A 96 -3.94 -9.03 0.47
C LEU A 96 -4.87 -8.47 1.55
N ILE A 97 -4.95 -9.13 2.71
CA ILE A 97 -5.75 -8.64 3.83
C ILE A 97 -5.23 -7.26 4.27
N ALA A 98 -3.91 -7.11 4.43
CA ALA A 98 -3.34 -5.81 4.76
C ALA A 98 -3.59 -4.76 3.67
N LEU A 99 -3.44 -5.13 2.39
CA LEU A 99 -3.64 -4.25 1.24
C LEU A 99 -5.08 -3.73 1.15
N THR A 100 -6.07 -4.57 1.45
CA THR A 100 -7.49 -4.14 1.47
C THR A 100 -7.75 -3.02 2.47
N SER A 101 -7.01 -2.96 3.58
CA SER A 101 -7.10 -1.85 4.53
C SER A 101 -6.42 -0.58 4.00
N LEU A 102 -5.35 -0.73 3.20
CA LEU A 102 -4.55 0.38 2.69
C LEU A 102 -5.24 1.22 1.61
N VAL A 103 -6.18 0.63 0.86
CA VAL A 103 -6.82 1.34 -0.25
C VAL A 103 -7.60 2.58 0.21
N TYR A 104 -8.12 2.56 1.45
CA TYR A 104 -8.90 3.65 2.04
C TYR A 104 -8.07 4.90 2.38
N PHE A 105 -6.74 4.83 2.36
CA PHE A 105 -5.87 6.02 2.51
C PHE A 105 -5.77 6.85 1.23
N SER A 106 -6.28 6.34 0.11
CA SER A 106 -6.08 6.93 -1.20
C SER A 106 -7.08 8.07 -1.51
N PRO A 107 -6.64 9.22 -2.05
CA PRO A 107 -7.49 10.37 -2.35
C PRO A 107 -8.25 10.16 -3.66
N PHE A 108 -9.05 9.10 -3.77
CA PHE A 108 -9.88 8.87 -4.94
C PHE A 108 -11.05 9.86 -4.98
N LYS A 109 -11.29 10.45 -6.16
CA LYS A 109 -12.43 11.37 -6.37
C LYS A 109 -13.77 10.66 -6.19
N ASN A 110 -13.87 9.42 -6.66
CA ASN A 110 -15.06 8.61 -6.54
C ASN A 110 -14.92 7.69 -5.32
N ARG A 111 -15.85 7.80 -4.37
CA ARG A 111 -15.89 7.00 -3.14
C ARG A 111 -16.03 5.51 -3.41
N ALA A 112 -16.57 5.10 -4.56
CA ALA A 112 -16.73 3.69 -4.93
C ALA A 112 -15.40 2.99 -5.27
N VAL A 113 -14.39 3.72 -5.73
CA VAL A 113 -13.13 3.13 -6.24
C VAL A 113 -12.38 2.31 -5.16
N PRO A 114 -12.16 2.81 -3.94
CA PRO A 114 -11.60 2.01 -2.85
C PRO A 114 -12.35 0.69 -2.61
N TYR A 115 -13.69 0.73 -2.59
CA TYR A 115 -14.52 -0.45 -2.35
C TYR A 115 -14.38 -1.49 -3.46
N VAL A 116 -14.32 -1.05 -4.73
CA VAL A 116 -14.13 -1.96 -5.86
C VAL A 116 -12.76 -2.62 -5.81
N ILE A 117 -11.69 -1.86 -5.56
CA ILE A 117 -10.34 -2.41 -5.43
C ILE A 117 -10.27 -3.40 -4.25
N SER A 118 -10.81 -3.02 -3.09
CA SER A 118 -10.87 -3.89 -1.91
C SER A 118 -11.65 -5.17 -2.18
N LEU A 119 -12.80 -5.07 -2.86
CA LEU A 119 -13.59 -6.24 -3.24
C LEU A 119 -12.82 -7.16 -4.19
N CYS A 120 -12.10 -6.61 -5.18
CA CYS A 120 -11.24 -7.39 -6.06
C CYS A 120 -10.15 -8.15 -5.29
N GLU A 121 -9.51 -7.50 -4.31
CA GLU A 121 -8.47 -8.13 -3.47
C GLU A 121 -9.04 -9.22 -2.55
N VAL A 122 -10.24 -9.01 -2.00
CA VAL A 122 -10.96 -10.03 -1.21
C VAL A 122 -11.34 -11.22 -2.08
N LEU A 123 -11.90 -10.99 -3.27
CA LEU A 123 -12.23 -12.06 -4.20
C LEU A 123 -10.97 -12.82 -4.63
N LEU A 124 -9.86 -12.11 -4.88
CA LEU A 124 -8.58 -12.71 -5.23
C LEU A 124 -8.06 -13.62 -4.11
N PHE A 125 -8.22 -13.24 -2.85
CA PHE A 125 -7.88 -14.09 -1.71
C PHE A 125 -8.65 -15.41 -1.73
N PHE A 126 -9.97 -15.36 -1.90
CA PHE A 126 -10.81 -16.57 -1.95
C PHE A 126 -10.51 -17.44 -3.17
N VAL A 127 -10.31 -16.82 -4.34
CA VAL A 127 -9.93 -17.52 -5.57
C VAL A 127 -8.60 -18.24 -5.38
N LEU A 128 -7.58 -17.58 -4.83
CA LEU A 128 -6.30 -18.21 -4.53
C LEU A 128 -6.45 -19.38 -3.55
N LYS A 129 -7.29 -19.25 -2.52
CA LYS A 129 -7.56 -20.35 -1.57
C LYS A 129 -8.13 -21.58 -2.28
N LEU A 130 -9.16 -21.39 -3.10
CA LEU A 130 -9.78 -22.47 -3.86
C LEU A 130 -8.79 -23.14 -4.83
N ILE A 131 -8.00 -22.33 -5.54
CA ILE A 131 -6.98 -22.83 -6.47
C ILE A 131 -5.92 -23.68 -5.74
N MET A 132 -5.46 -23.22 -4.58
CA MET A 132 -4.45 -23.93 -3.78
C MET A 132 -5.00 -25.22 -3.17
N ASP A 133 -6.25 -25.23 -2.70
CA ASP A 133 -6.86 -26.44 -2.10
C ASP A 133 -7.11 -27.54 -3.14
N GLN A 134 -7.36 -27.16 -4.39
CA GLN A 134 -7.52 -28.11 -5.49
C GLN A 134 -6.18 -28.67 -6.02
N ASN A 135 -5.04 -28.23 -5.48
CA ASN A 135 -3.69 -28.58 -5.95
C ASN A 135 -3.53 -28.40 -7.48
N MET A 136 -4.25 -27.44 -8.09
CA MET A 136 -4.27 -27.26 -9.55
C MET A 136 -2.91 -26.82 -10.11
N PHE A 137 -2.02 -26.31 -9.25
CA PHE A 137 -0.66 -25.92 -9.61
C PHE A 137 0.33 -26.74 -8.80
N GLY A 138 1.36 -27.25 -9.48
CA GLY A 138 2.47 -27.94 -8.83
C GLY A 138 3.26 -26.95 -7.98
N VAL A 139 2.90 -26.84 -6.70
CA VAL A 139 3.67 -26.08 -5.71
C VAL A 139 5.10 -26.59 -5.78
N LEU A 140 6.05 -25.67 -6.02
CA LEU A 140 7.47 -26.02 -6.01
C LEU A 140 7.82 -26.33 -4.56
N ASN A 141 7.79 -27.62 -4.21
CA ASN A 141 7.96 -28.12 -2.86
C ASN A 141 9.30 -27.63 -2.28
N LEU A 142 9.27 -26.52 -1.55
CA LEU A 142 10.28 -26.24 -0.54
C LEU A 142 10.06 -27.28 0.55
N SER A 143 10.85 -28.35 0.47
CA SER A 143 10.87 -29.53 1.35
C SER A 143 11.05 -29.22 2.86
N HIS A 144 11.03 -27.96 3.29
CA HIS A 144 11.34 -27.54 4.65
C HIS A 144 10.19 -26.74 5.26
N GLN A 145 9.33 -27.45 6.00
CA GLN A 145 8.23 -26.90 6.81
C GLN A 145 8.66 -25.70 7.68
N LYS A 146 9.89 -25.71 8.21
CA LYS A 146 10.45 -24.60 9.00
C LYS A 146 10.62 -23.30 8.20
N VAL A 147 11.02 -23.39 6.93
CA VAL A 147 11.17 -22.23 6.05
C VAL A 147 9.80 -21.62 5.75
N MET A 148 8.81 -22.46 5.48
CA MET A 148 7.43 -22.01 5.25
C MET A 148 6.83 -21.32 6.48
N GLN A 149 7.04 -21.88 7.67
CA GLN A 149 6.62 -21.24 8.93
C GLN A 149 7.32 -19.89 9.15
N GLY A 150 8.63 -19.81 8.88
CA GLY A 150 9.37 -18.56 8.96
C GLY A 150 8.84 -17.50 8.00
N MET A 151 8.53 -17.88 6.76
CA MET A 151 7.90 -16.99 5.77
C MET A 151 6.51 -16.54 6.20
N TYR A 152 5.70 -17.46 6.74
CA TYR A 152 4.37 -17.12 7.24
C TYR A 152 4.46 -16.06 8.34
N LEU A 153 5.32 -16.27 9.35
CA LEU A 153 5.48 -15.31 10.44
C LEU A 153 6.01 -13.97 9.93
N PHE A 154 6.96 -14.00 8.99
CA PHE A 154 7.47 -12.79 8.36
C PHE A 154 6.35 -12.01 7.63
N ASN A 155 5.56 -12.69 6.79
CA ASN A 155 4.45 -12.09 6.06
C ASN A 155 3.35 -11.58 7.00
N ALA A 156 3.09 -12.28 8.11
CA ALA A 156 2.18 -11.81 9.16
C ALA A 156 2.70 -10.50 9.80
N CYS A 157 3.99 -10.44 10.16
CA CYS A 157 4.61 -9.24 10.71
C CYS A 157 4.51 -8.05 9.75
N ILE A 158 4.81 -8.24 8.46
CA ILE A 158 4.67 -7.21 7.43
C ILE A 158 3.20 -6.78 7.32
N SER A 159 2.26 -7.72 7.30
CA SER A 159 0.82 -7.44 7.18
C SER A 159 0.29 -6.61 8.35
N PHE A 160 0.61 -7.01 9.59
CA PHE A 160 0.24 -6.21 10.78
C PHE A 160 0.92 -4.85 10.76
N GLY A 161 2.19 -4.78 10.36
CA GLY A 161 2.92 -3.52 10.18
C GLY A 161 2.25 -2.58 9.20
N MET A 162 1.80 -3.09 8.05
CA MET A 162 1.05 -2.33 7.03
C MET A 162 -0.27 -1.78 7.59
N ILE A 163 -1.05 -2.59 8.30
CA ILE A 163 -2.32 -2.18 8.91
C ILE A 163 -2.09 -1.08 9.95
N LEU A 164 -1.13 -1.27 10.86
CA LEU A 164 -0.80 -0.28 11.89
C LEU A 164 -0.27 1.02 11.30
N TYR A 165 0.62 0.92 10.32
CA TYR A 165 1.15 2.09 9.61
C TYR A 165 0.04 2.87 8.93
N GLY A 166 -0.87 2.18 8.24
CA GLY A 166 -2.08 2.76 7.68
C GLY A 166 -2.88 3.53 8.73
N ALA A 167 -3.22 2.87 9.86
CA ALA A 167 -3.99 3.49 10.93
C ALA A 167 -3.35 4.78 11.47
N ILE A 168 -2.02 4.77 11.67
CA ILE A 168 -1.26 5.97 12.09
C ILE A 168 -1.39 7.09 11.05
N ILE A 169 -1.23 6.77 9.76
CA ILE A 169 -1.32 7.75 8.68
C ILE A 169 -2.73 8.34 8.56
N THR A 170 -3.80 7.56 8.69
CA THR A 170 -5.17 8.12 8.72
C THR A 170 -5.34 9.04 9.90
N LYS A 171 -4.93 8.63 11.10
CA LYS A 171 -5.10 9.48 12.29
C LYS A 171 -4.44 10.85 12.10
N ILE A 172 -3.20 10.87 11.59
CA ILE A 172 -2.48 12.11 11.32
C ILE A 172 -3.16 12.91 10.20
N SER A 173 -3.57 12.25 9.12
CA SER A 173 -4.22 12.90 7.98
C SER A 173 -5.56 13.55 8.37
N SER A 174 -6.39 12.85 9.15
CA SER A 174 -7.65 13.37 9.67
C SER A 174 -7.44 14.59 10.55
N HIS A 175 -6.46 14.56 11.46
CA HIS A 175 -6.17 15.71 12.32
C HIS A 175 -5.67 16.93 11.53
N ILE A 176 -4.87 16.74 10.48
CA ILE A 176 -4.43 17.82 9.59
C ILE A 176 -5.62 18.40 8.82
N ILE A 177 -6.52 17.56 8.30
CA ILE A 177 -7.71 18.00 7.58
C ILE A 177 -8.63 18.81 8.51
N GLU A 178 -8.91 18.29 9.70
CA GLU A 178 -9.74 18.96 10.70
C GLU A 178 -9.17 20.33 11.08
N LYS A 179 -7.86 20.40 11.35
CA LYS A 179 -7.19 21.68 11.62
C LYS A 179 -7.31 22.64 10.44
N SER A 180 -7.10 22.17 9.20
CA SER A 180 -7.20 23.03 8.02
C SER A 180 -8.60 23.59 7.81
N LEU A 181 -9.65 22.81 8.12
CA LEU A 181 -11.04 23.24 8.06
C LEU A 181 -11.35 24.26 9.17
N SER A 182 -10.81 24.06 10.38
CA SER A 182 -10.95 25.01 11.48
C SER A 182 -10.31 26.36 11.13
N ASP A 183 -9.06 26.34 10.64
CA ASP A 183 -8.33 27.56 10.23
C ASP A 183 -9.06 28.30 9.10
N GLU A 184 -9.63 27.57 8.13
CA GLU A 184 -10.41 28.16 7.02
C GLU A 184 -11.70 28.80 7.53
N ASN A 185 -12.43 28.12 8.43
CA ASN A 185 -13.65 28.65 9.03
C ASN A 185 -13.38 29.93 9.85
N GLU A 186 -12.28 29.97 10.61
CA GLU A 186 -11.87 31.16 11.37
C GLU A 186 -11.55 32.33 10.42
N SER A 187 -10.80 32.09 9.34
CA SER A 187 -10.52 33.13 8.34
C SER A 187 -11.78 33.65 7.64
N LEU A 188 -12.74 32.77 7.36
CA LEU A 188 -14.03 33.18 6.78
C LEU A 188 -14.84 33.99 7.78
N TYR A 189 -14.79 33.64 9.07
CA TYR A 189 -15.43 34.40 10.13
C TYR A 189 -14.83 35.80 10.29
N GLU A 190 -13.51 35.93 10.18
CA GLU A 190 -12.83 37.23 10.17
C GLU A 190 -13.25 38.07 8.97
N ILE A 191 -13.25 37.51 7.75
CA ILE A 191 -13.66 38.23 6.53
C ILE A 191 -15.13 38.65 6.58
N ALA A 192 -15.99 37.84 7.20
CA ALA A 192 -17.41 38.12 7.29
C ALA A 192 -17.74 39.21 8.33
N ASN A 193 -16.96 39.30 9.42
CA ASN A 193 -17.25 40.19 10.55
C ASN A 193 -16.38 41.43 10.62
N TYR A 194 -15.27 41.49 9.89
CA TYR A 194 -14.40 42.66 9.82
C TYR A 194 -14.30 43.13 8.36
N ASP A 195 -14.64 44.39 8.11
CA ASP A 195 -14.45 45.00 6.80
C ASP A 195 -12.95 45.17 6.53
N GLN A 196 -12.44 44.46 5.52
CA GLN A 196 -11.01 44.47 5.18
C GLN A 196 -10.49 45.86 4.76
N LEU A 197 -11.37 46.80 4.43
CA LEU A 197 -11.00 48.15 4.02
C LEU A 197 -10.96 49.16 5.18
N THR A 198 -11.81 49.00 6.18
CA THR A 198 -11.95 49.96 7.31
C THR A 198 -11.55 49.40 8.67
N GLY A 199 -11.38 48.08 8.81
CA GLY A 199 -11.00 47.42 10.07
C GLY A 199 -12.09 47.46 11.15
N LEU A 200 -13.32 47.81 10.76
CA LEU A 200 -14.53 47.83 11.60
C LEU A 200 -15.38 46.58 11.39
#